data_AF-A0A843AQ78-F1
#
_entry.id   AF-A0A843AQ78-F1
#
_cell.length_a   1.000
_cell.length_b   1.000
_cell.length_c   1.000
_cell.angle_alpha   90.00
_cell.angle_beta   90.00
_cell.angle_gamma   90.00
#
_symmetry.space_group_name_H-M   'P 1'
#
loop_
_entity.id
_entity.type
_entity.pdbx_description
1 polymer ?
#
loop_
_entity_poly.entity_id
_entity_poly.type
_entity_poly.pdbx_seq_one_letter_code
_entity_poly.pdbx_strand_id
1 'polypeptide(L)' 'MDKKTVSESPNQIDNNEKIEICYMCHQEFNINKDDDSHYHYDNYPMCAYCSEFYGFYKKDR' A
#
# COMPACT_ATOMS: atom_id res chain seq x y z
N MET A 1 4.29 -12.75 31.18
CA MET A 1 5.03 -12.82 29.91
C MET A 1 4.67 -11.60 29.08
N ASP A 2 5.49 -10.57 29.24
CA ASP A 2 6.05 -9.74 28.16
C ASP A 2 5.11 -9.13 27.11
N LYS A 3 4.54 -7.98 27.49
CA LYS A 3 4.75 -6.65 26.87
C LYS A 3 5.09 -6.65 25.36
N LYS A 4 4.13 -6.21 24.54
CA LYS A 4 4.39 -5.22 23.48
C LYS A 4 3.15 -4.36 23.27
N THR A 5 3.01 -3.38 24.16
CA THR A 5 2.34 -2.11 23.84
C THR A 5 3.12 -1.52 22.67
N VAL A 6 2.59 -1.65 21.45
CA VAL A 6 3.06 -0.84 20.33
C VAL A 6 2.60 0.57 20.64
N SER A 7 3.56 1.38 21.07
CA SER A 7 3.44 2.81 21.23
C SER A 7 3.16 3.44 19.88
N GLU A 8 1.89 3.57 19.53
CA GLU A 8 1.44 4.41 18.41
C GLU A 8 1.59 5.87 18.86
N SER A 9 2.74 6.45 18.49
CA SER A 9 3.07 7.85 18.70
C SER A 9 2.07 8.74 17.95
N PRO A 10 1.48 9.77 18.58
CA PRO A 10 0.54 10.65 17.91
C PRO A 10 1.28 11.68 17.05
N ASN A 11 0.78 11.93 15.84
CA ASN A 11 1.14 13.01 14.92
C ASN A 11 2.45 12.88 14.11
N GLN A 12 2.35 12.16 12.99
CA GLN A 12 2.67 12.76 11.69
C GLN A 12 1.51 12.40 10.76
N ILE A 13 0.57 13.32 10.54
CA ILE A 13 -0.32 13.26 9.38
C ILE A 13 0.60 13.54 8.20
N ASP A 14 1.24 12.49 7.70
CA ASP A 14 1.92 12.54 6.42
C ASP A 14 0.82 12.85 5.40
N ASN A 15 0.69 14.12 5.00
CA ASN A 15 -0.26 14.57 3.97
C ASN A 15 0.09 14.00 2.58
N ASN A 16 0.82 12.89 2.55
CA ASN A 16 1.26 12.16 1.40
C ASN A 16 0.39 10.92 1.18
N GLU A 17 -0.79 10.86 1.79
CA GLU A 17 -1.80 9.86 1.46
C GLU A 17 -2.26 10.10 0.02
N LYS A 18 -1.99 9.14 -0.86
CA LYS A 18 -2.48 9.14 -2.23
C LYS A 18 -3.44 7.98 -2.38
N ILE A 19 -4.72 8.28 -2.30
CA ILE A 19 -5.78 7.27 -2.45
C ILE A 19 -6.01 7.02 -3.95
N GLU A 20 -5.89 5.76 -4.33
CA GLU A 20 -6.10 5.24 -5.68
C GLU A 20 -7.11 4.08 -5.63
N ILE A 21 -7.69 3.72 -6.77
CA ILE A 21 -8.64 2.60 -6.87
C ILE A 21 -7.92 1.42 -7.51
N CYS A 22 -7.89 0.27 -6.84
CA CYS A 22 -7.19 -0.90 -7.37
C CYS A 22 -7.85 -1.39 -8.65
N TYR A 23 -7.06 -1.56 -9.71
CA TYR A 23 -7.53 -2.03 -11.00
C TYR A 23 -8.18 -3.43 -10.95
N MET A 24 -7.76 -4.29 -10.01
CA MET A 24 -8.27 -5.67 -9.92
C MET A 24 -9.48 -5.82 -9.02
N CYS A 25 -9.47 -5.22 -7.82
CA CYS A 25 -10.53 -5.40 -6.82
C CYS A 25 -11.45 -4.18 -6.66
N HIS A 26 -11.16 -3.07 -7.34
CA HIS A 26 -11.91 -1.81 -7.29
C HIS A 26 -12.08 -1.23 -5.88
N GLN A 27 -11.20 -1.62 -4.95
CA GLN A 27 -11.15 -1.06 -3.60
C GLN A 27 -10.23 0.16 -3.59
N GLU A 28 -10.58 1.16 -2.80
CA GLU A 28 -9.72 2.31 -2.51
C GLU A 28 -8.55 1.88 -1.62
N PHE A 29 -7.35 2.35 -1.94
CA PHE A 29 -6.15 2.07 -1.16
C PHE A 29 -5.18 3.25 -1.25
N ASN A 30 -4.35 3.42 -0.22
CA ASN A 30 -3.28 4.41 -0.23
C ASN A 30 -2.05 3.84 -0.93
N ILE A 31 -1.72 4.33 -2.13
CA ILE A 31 -0.57 3.84 -2.91
C ILE A 31 0.78 4.33 -2.36
N ASN A 32 0.77 5.39 -1.56
CA ASN A 32 1.94 5.90 -0.87
C ASN A 32 2.11 5.29 0.52
N LYS A 33 1.23 4.37 0.91
CA LYS A 33 1.46 3.55 2.08
C LYS A 33 2.75 2.75 1.86
N ASP A 34 3.52 2.56 2.93
CA ASP A 34 4.75 1.76 2.91
C ASP A 34 4.41 0.27 2.80
N ASP A 35 3.78 -0.11 1.68
CA ASP A 35 3.35 -1.46 1.33
C ASP A 35 3.66 -1.77 -0.15
N ASP A 36 3.35 -2.99 -0.58
CA ASP A 36 3.59 -3.45 -1.96
C ASP A 36 2.62 -2.87 -2.99
N SER A 37 1.86 -1.83 -2.62
CA SER A 37 1.03 -1.13 -3.58
C SER A 37 1.88 -0.33 -4.56
N HIS A 38 1.50 -0.37 -5.84
CA HIS A 38 2.24 0.29 -6.92
C HIS A 38 1.41 0.42 -8.19
N TYR A 39 1.90 1.18 -9.15
CA TYR A 39 1.35 1.15 -10.49
C TYR A 39 1.99 0.02 -11.29
N HIS A 40 1.17 -0.91 -11.76
CA HIS A 40 1.57 -1.88 -12.76
C HIS A 40 1.59 -1.19 -14.14
N TYR A 41 2.69 -1.33 -14.88
CA TYR A 41 2.95 -0.60 -16.14
C TYR A 41 2.69 0.92 -16.07
N ASP A 42 2.96 1.55 -14.93
CA ASP A 42 2.78 2.99 -14.66
C ASP A 42 1.34 3.53 -14.80
N ASN A 43 0.37 2.68 -15.15
CA ASN A 43 -1.01 3.09 -15.46
C ASN A 43 -2.07 2.36 -14.63
N TYR A 44 -1.74 1.20 -14.06
CA TYR A 44 -2.71 0.35 -13.36
C TYR A 44 -2.40 0.30 -11.86
N PRO A 45 -3.04 1.16 -11.04
CA PRO A 45 -2.87 1.13 -9.60
C PRO A 45 -3.27 -0.24 -9.03
N MET A 46 -2.36 -0.84 -8.27
CA MET A 46 -2.51 -2.14 -7.64
C MET A 46 -2.28 -2.03 -6.14
N CYS A 47 -3.26 -2.49 -5.36
CA CYS A 47 -3.11 -2.58 -3.91
C CYS A 47 -2.20 -3.77 -3.55
N ALA A 48 -1.51 -3.69 -2.41
CA ALA A 48 -0.60 -4.74 -1.93
C ALA A 48 -1.20 -6.16 -2.02
N TYR A 49 -2.46 -6.34 -1.61
CA TYR A 49 -3.14 -7.64 -1.68
C TYR A 49 -3.22 -8.21 -3.11
N CYS A 50 -3.61 -7.38 -4.08
CA CYS A 50 -3.70 -7.83 -5.47
C CYS A 50 -2.31 -7.96 -6.12
N SER A 51 -1.36 -7.11 -5.75
CA SER A 51 0.04 -7.23 -6.15
C SER A 51 0.62 -8.60 -5.76
N GLU A 52 0.45 -8.99 -4.49
CA GLU A 52 0.90 -10.28 -3.96
C GLU A 52 0.15 -11.45 -4.60
N PHE A 53 -1.17 -11.38 -4.69
CA PHE A 53 -2.00 -12.48 -5.19
C PHE A 53 -1.72 -12.82 -6.65
N TYR A 54 -1.56 -11.79 -7.50
CA TYR A 54 -1.35 -11.97 -8.93
C TYR A 54 0.13 -12.01 -9.33
N GLY A 55 1.05 -11.83 -8.38
CA GLY A 55 2.50 -11.80 -8.63
C GLY A 55 2.95 -10.59 -9.45
N PHE A 56 2.16 -9.51 -9.43
CA PHE A 56 2.58 -8.24 -9.97
C PHE A 56 3.43 -7.57 -8.91
N TYR A 57 4.72 -7.87 -8.89
CA TYR A 57 5.65 -7.17 -8.03
C TYR A 57 6.08 -5.88 -8.72
N LYS A 58 6.43 -4.86 -7.93
CA LYS A 58 7.24 -3.75 -8.43
C LYS A 58 8.46 -4.38 -9.09
N LYS A 59 8.61 -4.20 -10.40
CA LYS A 59 9.80 -4.66 -11.12
C LYS A 59 11.00 -4.02 -10.41
N ASP A 60 11.81 -4.86 -9.77
CA ASP A 60 12.87 -4.44 -8.87
C ASP A 60 13.76 -3.34 -9.46
N ARG A 61 14.13 -2.46 -8.53
CA ARG A 61 14.97 -1.26 -8.62
C ARG A 61 16.33 -1.49 -9.25
#